data_AF-A0A372ETG6-F1
#
_entry.id   AF-A0A372ETG6-F1
#
_cell.length_a   1.000
_cell.length_b   1.000
_cell.length_c   1.000
_cell.angle_alpha   90.00
_cell.angle_beta   90.00
_cell.angle_gamma   90.00
#
_symmetry.space_group_name_H-M   'P 1'
#
loop_
_entity.id
_entity.type
_entity.pdbx_description
1 polymer ?
#
loop_
_entity_poly.entity_id
_entity_poly.type
_entity_poly.pdbx_seq_one_letter_code
_entity_poly.pdbx_strand_id
1 'polypeptide(L)'
;MAEYPSSTQDKYIIRMPDGLRDRIREKADANRRSMNAEIVALLEEHYPPQTPETVQEPAARILLWLARRIRRQDPKPGSARDRRAQLYETVASDIVTRADAIDRSAKER
;
A
#
# COMPACT_ATOMS: atom_id res chain seq x y z
N MET A 1 14.79 -21.10 -13.05
CA MET A 1 13.62 -21.31 -12.18
C MET A 1 12.73 -20.10 -12.32
N ALA A 2 11.47 -20.26 -12.72
CA ALA A 2 10.55 -19.14 -12.88
C ALA A 2 10.25 -18.56 -11.49
N GLU A 3 10.52 -17.28 -11.31
CA GLU A 3 10.26 -16.53 -10.08
C GLU A 3 8.76 -16.32 -9.97
N TYR A 4 8.12 -16.96 -8.99
CA TYR A 4 6.68 -16.84 -8.78
C TYR A 4 6.38 -15.45 -8.18
N PRO A 5 5.29 -14.75 -8.58
CA PRO A 5 4.98 -13.39 -8.11
C PRO A 5 4.69 -13.28 -6.60
N SER A 6 4.70 -14.40 -5.87
CA SER A 6 4.63 -14.46 -4.41
C SER A 6 5.99 -14.28 -3.71
N SER A 7 7.11 -14.41 -4.43
CA SER A 7 8.45 -14.20 -3.86
C SER A 7 8.85 -12.72 -3.80
N THR A 8 8.19 -11.86 -4.57
CA THR A 8 8.44 -10.41 -4.63
C THR A 8 7.56 -9.59 -3.68
N GLN A 9 6.64 -10.22 -2.93
CA GLN A 9 5.76 -9.53 -1.98
C GLN A 9 6.46 -9.32 -0.63
N ASP A 10 6.30 -8.14 -0.05
CA ASP A 10 6.74 -7.84 1.31
C ASP A 10 6.05 -8.76 2.31
N LYS A 11 6.84 -9.41 3.17
CA LYS A 11 6.36 -10.37 4.18
C LYS A 11 6.48 -9.76 5.56
N TYR A 12 5.35 -9.64 6.26
CA TYR A 12 5.31 -9.11 7.63
C TYR A 12 4.77 -10.15 8.60
N ILE A 13 5.46 -10.34 9.74
CA ILE A 13 5.04 -11.28 10.78
C ILE A 13 4.17 -10.51 11.80
N ILE A 14 2.86 -10.75 11.77
CA ILE A 14 1.91 -10.17 12.72
C ILE A 14 1.79 -11.07 13.94
N ARG A 15 2.01 -10.51 15.15
CA ARG A 15 1.70 -11.18 16.41
C ARG A 15 0.23 -10.97 16.73
N MET A 16 -0.58 -12.02 16.60
CA MET A 16 -2.01 -11.96 16.87
C MET A 16 -2.30 -12.37 18.32
N PRO A 17 -3.22 -11.69 19.02
CA PRO A 17 -3.74 -12.17 20.31
C PRO A 17 -4.56 -13.46 20.12
N ASP A 18 -4.72 -14.21 21.21
CA ASP A 18 -5.43 -15.50 21.20
C ASP A 18 -6.84 -15.36 20.62
N GLY A 19 -7.24 -16.34 19.80
CA GLY A 19 -8.56 -16.39 19.14
C GLY A 19 -8.76 -15.42 17.97
N LEU A 20 -7.90 -14.42 17.74
CA LEU A 20 -8.06 -13.50 16.61
C LEU A 20 -7.87 -14.21 15.26
N ARG A 21 -6.90 -15.14 15.20
CA ARG A 21 -6.62 -15.90 13.98
C ARG A 21 -7.84 -16.71 13.50
N ASP A 22 -8.55 -17.34 14.43
CA ASP A 22 -9.70 -18.17 14.10
C ASP A 22 -10.89 -17.32 13.65
N ARG A 23 -11.11 -16.17 14.29
CA ARG A 23 -12.11 -15.17 13.84
C ARG A 23 -11.86 -14.68 12.41
N ILE A 24 -10.60 -14.42 12.05
CA ILE A 24 -10.23 -14.01 10.68
C ILE A 24 -10.47 -15.17 9.70
N ARG A 25 -10.15 -16.41 10.09
CA ARG A 25 -10.39 -17.59 9.23
C ARG A 25 -11.88 -17.76 8.94
N GLU A 26 -12.74 -17.69 9.95
CA GLU A 26 -14.19 -17.80 9.77
C GLU A 26 -14.74 -16.73 8.80
N LYS A 27 -14.23 -15.50 8.87
CA LYS A 27 -14.61 -14.45 7.91
C LYS A 27 -14.05 -14.64 6.52
N ALA A 28 -12.82 -15.10 6.40
CA ALA A 28 -12.24 -15.44 5.10
C ALA A 28 -13.04 -16.54 4.40
N ASP A 29 -13.44 -17.59 5.12
CA ASP A 29 -14.25 -18.69 4.60
C ASP A 29 -15.64 -18.21 4.17
N ALA A 30 -16.30 -17.37 4.98
CA ALA A 30 -17.58 -16.76 4.64
C ALA A 30 -17.50 -15.88 3.38
N ASN A 31 -16.37 -15.17 3.21
CA ASN A 31 -16.11 -14.29 2.07
C ASN A 31 -15.53 -15.04 0.85
N ARG A 32 -15.32 -16.36 0.93
CA ARG A 32 -14.69 -17.19 -0.11
C ARG A 32 -13.32 -16.65 -0.54
N ARG A 33 -12.53 -16.18 0.42
CA ARG A 33 -11.19 -15.64 0.25
C ARG A 33 -10.19 -16.43 1.08
N SER A 34 -8.91 -16.40 0.69
CA SER A 34 -7.87 -16.91 1.58
C SER A 34 -7.75 -16.00 2.80
N MET A 35 -7.29 -16.54 3.93
CA MET A 35 -7.06 -15.75 5.15
C MET A 35 -6.15 -14.53 4.89
N ASN A 36 -5.13 -14.68 4.04
CA ASN A 36 -4.26 -13.57 3.67
C ASN A 36 -5.00 -12.51 2.84
N ALA A 37 -5.82 -12.93 1.87
CA ALA A 37 -6.61 -12.01 1.07
C ALA A 37 -7.64 -11.24 1.91
N GLU A 38 -8.20 -11.86 2.95
CA GLU A 38 -9.09 -11.21 3.89
C GLU A 38 -8.37 -10.16 4.75
N ILE A 39 -7.18 -10.49 5.26
CA ILE A 39 -6.34 -9.53 6.00
C ILE A 39 -6.00 -8.33 5.13
N VAL A 40 -5.56 -8.56 3.88
CA VAL A 40 -5.24 -7.47 2.95
C VAL A 40 -6.46 -6.60 2.66
N ALA A 41 -7.62 -7.21 2.39
CA ALA A 41 -8.85 -6.46 2.11
C ALA A 41 -9.27 -5.56 3.30
N LEU A 42 -9.19 -6.07 4.53
CA LEU A 42 -9.47 -5.28 5.73
C LEU A 42 -8.48 -4.12 5.91
N LEU A 43 -7.19 -4.36 5.60
CA LEU A 43 -6.18 -3.31 5.66
C LEU A 43 -6.45 -2.23 4.59
N GLU A 44 -6.82 -2.60 3.37
CA GLU A 44 -7.16 -1.63 2.32
C GLU A 44 -8.43 -0.84 2.63
N GLU A 45 -9.41 -1.44 3.31
CA GLU A 45 -10.63 -0.76 3.75
C GLU A 45 -10.35 0.30 4.82
N HIS A 46 -9.52 -0.04 5.81
CA HIS A 46 -9.18 0.88 6.90
C HIS A 46 -8.06 1.88 6.55
N TYR A 47 -7.18 1.49 5.63
CA TYR A 47 -6.05 2.30 5.15
C TYR A 47 -6.14 2.40 3.62
N PRO A 48 -7.13 3.15 3.10
CA PRO A 48 -7.28 3.30 1.67
C PRO A 48 -6.01 3.90 1.06
N PRO A 49 -5.65 3.51 -0.19
CA PRO A 49 -4.55 4.14 -0.88
C PRO A 49 -4.84 5.64 -0.97
N GLN A 50 -3.92 6.45 -0.43
CA GLN A 50 -4.07 7.89 -0.48
C GLN A 50 -4.13 8.31 -1.95
N THR A 51 -5.29 8.77 -2.40
CA THR A 51 -5.41 9.27 -3.76
C THR A 51 -4.72 10.62 -3.83
N PRO A 52 -4.14 11.01 -4.98
CA PRO A 52 -3.43 12.28 -5.10
C PRO A 52 -4.27 13.46 -4.58
N GLU A 53 -5.59 13.42 -4.74
CA GLU A 53 -6.50 14.48 -4.35
C GLU A 53 -6.59 14.70 -2.83
N THR A 54 -6.36 13.66 -2.02
CA THR A 54 -6.41 13.74 -0.54
C THR A 54 -5.05 14.03 0.09
N VAL A 55 -3.97 14.03 -0.71
CA VAL A 55 -2.62 14.30 -0.22
C VAL A 55 -2.39 15.80 -0.09
N GLN A 56 -2.17 16.25 1.14
CA GLN A 56 -1.91 17.65 1.48
C GLN A 56 -0.58 18.13 0.89
N GLU A 57 0.43 17.25 0.92
CA GLU A 57 1.76 17.53 0.40
C GLU A 57 1.76 17.72 -1.14
N PRO A 58 2.04 18.94 -1.64
CA PRO A 58 1.93 19.23 -3.08
C PRO A 58 2.85 18.37 -3.93
N ALA A 59 4.06 18.09 -3.44
CA ALA A 59 5.05 17.28 -4.14
C ALA A 59 4.60 15.81 -4.25
N ALA A 60 4.12 15.24 -3.14
CA ALA A 60 3.60 13.87 -3.13
C ALA A 60 2.36 13.73 -4.03
N ARG A 61 1.47 14.73 -4.02
CA ARG A 61 0.31 14.78 -4.91
C ARG A 61 0.68 14.75 -6.39
N ILE A 62 1.68 15.53 -6.82
CA ILE A 62 2.14 15.54 -8.21
C ILE A 62 2.72 14.17 -8.62
N LEU A 63 3.51 13.56 -7.73
CA LEU A 63 4.12 12.26 -7.99
C LEU A 63 3.07 11.14 -8.10
N LEU A 64 2.08 11.11 -7.20
CA LEU A 64 0.97 10.16 -7.28
C LEU A 64 0.14 10.37 -8.55
N TRP A 65 -0.09 11.63 -8.96
CA TRP A 65 -0.76 11.93 -10.22
C TRP A 65 0.02 11.40 -11.42
N LEU A 66 1.34 11.60 -11.46
CA LEU A 66 2.22 11.07 -12.52
C LEU A 66 2.21 9.54 -12.54
N ALA A 67 2.31 8.89 -11.38
CA ALA A 67 2.25 7.44 -11.26
C ALA A 67 0.92 6.90 -11.81
N ARG A 68 -0.21 7.46 -11.35
CA ARG A 68 -1.56 7.09 -11.81
C ARG A 68 -1.71 7.27 -13.31
N ARG A 69 -1.15 8.34 -13.88
CA ARG A 69 -1.15 8.56 -15.33
C ARG A 69 -0.38 7.48 -16.09
N ILE A 70 0.76 7.02 -15.56
CA ILE A 70 1.53 5.92 -16.17
C ILE A 70 0.78 4.59 -16.03
N ARG A 71 0.25 4.27 -14.84
CA ARG A 71 -0.52 3.03 -14.58
C ARG A 71 -1.75 2.92 -15.49
N ARG A 72 -2.41 4.04 -15.82
CA ARG A 72 -3.53 4.07 -16.78
C ARG A 72 -3.17 3.63 -18.20
N GLN A 73 -1.89 3.66 -18.57
CA GLN A 73 -1.42 3.18 -19.87
C GLN A 73 -1.09 1.68 -19.87
N ASP A 74 -1.39 0.98 -18.77
CA ASP A 74 -1.13 -0.45 -18.56
C ASP A 74 0.30 -0.86 -18.98
N PRO A 75 1.33 -0.30 -18.33
CA PRO A 75 2.71 -0.57 -18.70
C PRO A 75 3.05 -2.03 -18.42
N LYS A 76 3.83 -2.65 -19.32
CA LYS A 76 4.32 -4.02 -19.10
C LYS A 76 5.04 -4.11 -17.73
N PRO A 77 4.74 -5.12 -16.90
CA PRO A 77 5.43 -5.34 -15.63
C PRO A 77 6.94 -5.37 -15.83
N GLY A 78 7.68 -4.64 -14.99
CA GLY A 78 9.14 -4.55 -15.06
C GLY A 78 9.67 -3.66 -16.21
N SER A 79 8.81 -3.00 -16.98
CA SER A 79 9.25 -2.01 -17.97
C SER A 79 9.82 -0.76 -17.31
N ALA A 80 10.57 0.05 -18.06
CA ALA A 80 11.06 1.33 -17.57
C ALA A 80 9.91 2.28 -17.14
N ARG A 81 8.73 2.17 -17.76
CA ARG A 81 7.54 2.94 -17.37
C ARG A 81 6.96 2.43 -16.05
N ASP A 82 6.85 1.11 -15.90
CA ASP A 82 6.39 0.48 -14.66
C ASP A 82 7.30 0.83 -13.47
N ARG A 83 8.62 0.72 -13.65
CA ARG A 83 9.61 1.13 -12.63
C ARG A 83 9.52 2.62 -12.28
N ARG A 84 9.23 3.50 -13.25
CA ARG A 84 9.02 4.93 -12.97
C ARG A 84 7.76 5.18 -12.17
N ALA A 85 6.66 4.50 -12.48
CA ALA A 85 5.42 4.60 -11.71
C ALA A 85 5.65 4.15 -10.25
N GLN A 86 6.33 3.01 -10.07
CA GLN A 86 6.69 2.50 -8.76
C GLN A 86 7.58 3.49 -7.99
N LEU A 87 8.59 4.08 -8.64
CA LEU A 87 9.43 5.10 -8.00
C LEU A 87 8.62 6.31 -7.53
N TYR A 88 7.71 6.81 -8.36
CA TYR A 88 6.86 7.94 -7.99
C TYR A 88 5.94 7.63 -6.80
N GLU A 89 5.37 6.42 -6.75
CA GLU A 89 4.56 5.94 -5.61
C GLU A 89 5.41 5.87 -4.33
N THR A 90 6.61 5.28 -4.39
CA THR A 90 7.51 5.17 -3.24
C THR A 90 7.94 6.55 -2.71
N VAL A 91 8.36 7.46 -3.60
CA VAL A 91 8.81 8.80 -3.19
C VAL A 91 7.66 9.61 -2.60
N ALA A 92 6.46 9.53 -3.19
CA ALA A 92 5.29 10.20 -2.63
C ALA A 92 4.95 9.69 -1.22
N SER A 93 5.01 8.38 -0.99
CA SER A 93 4.75 7.77 0.32
C SER A 93 5.76 8.23 1.38
N ASP A 94 7.06 8.30 1.03
CA ASP A 94 8.10 8.80 1.92
C ASP A 94 7.90 10.29 2.27
N ILE A 95 7.52 11.12 1.29
CA ILE A 95 7.21 12.54 1.50
C ILE A 95 6.08 12.69 2.52
N VAL A 96 4.95 11.99 2.32
CA VAL A 96 3.80 12.06 3.23
C VAL A 96 4.19 11.61 4.64
N THR A 97 4.88 10.48 4.75
CA THR A 97 5.29 9.92 6.05
C THR A 97 6.18 10.89 6.83
N ARG A 98 7.10 11.57 6.14
CA ARG A 98 8.01 12.54 6.77
C ARG A 98 7.31 13.85 7.12
N ALA A 99 6.41 14.33 6.27
CA ALA A 99 5.60 15.52 6.57
C ALA A 99 4.77 15.29 7.84
N ASP A 100 4.06 14.16 7.93
CA ASP A 100 3.29 13.79 9.12
C ASP A 100 4.17 13.69 10.38
N ALA A 101 5.40 13.18 10.25
CA ALA A 101 6.34 13.11 11.37
C ALA A 101 6.78 14.50 11.85
N ILE A 102 7.03 15.43 10.93
CA ILE A 102 7.37 16.83 11.25
C ILE A 102 6.20 17.50 11.97
N ASP A 103 4.98 17.37 11.45
CA ASP A 103 3.78 17.98 12.03
C ASP A 103 3.49 17.47 13.44
N ARG A 104 3.64 16.15 13.67
CA ARG A 104 3.53 15.56 15.02
C ARG A 104 4.57 16.16 15.98
N SER A 105 5.82 16.27 15.53
CA SER A 105 6.90 16.83 16.37
C SER A 105 6.71 18.31 16.69
N ALA A 106 6.04 19.06 15.82
CA ALA A 106 5.70 20.46 16.04
C ALA A 106 4.54 20.64 17.05
N LYS A 107 3.60 19.68 17.10
CA LYS A 107 2.43 19.72 17.99
C LYS A 107 2.74 19.31 19.43
N GLU A 108 3.83 18.58 19.66
CA GLU A 108 4.29 18.13 20.98
C GLU A 108 5.20 19.15 21.70
N ARG A 109 5.50 20.29 21.07
CA ARG A 109 6.26 21.41 21.64
C ARG A 109 5.35 22.55 22.06
#